data_AF-A0A3M1S4B5-F1
#
_entry.id   AF-A0A3M1S4B5-F1
#
_cell.length_a   1.000
_cell.length_b   1.000
_cell.length_c   1.000
_cell.angle_alpha   90.00
_cell.angle_beta   90.00
_cell.angle_gamma   90.00
#
_symmetry.space_group_name_H-M   'P 1'
#
loop_
_entity.id
_entity.type
_entity.pdbx_description
1 polymer ?
#
loop_
_entity_poly.entity_id
_entity_poly.type
_entity_poly.pdbx_seq_one_letter_code
_entity_poly.pdbx_strand_id
1 'polypeptide(L)'
;AGVWGTRTNTPDSLQNIRVGDPRAELDPRLDFDPERDALINKRMPSAFHETNLPSLLVWHQVDTLIITGGSTSGCVRASAVDALSHGYRAIVVEECVADRHEIPHFANLCDLMLKYADVERFATVRDWLQAHPGCRPIRAARGCPF
;
A
#
# COMPACT_ATOMS: atom_id res chain seq x y z
N ALA A 1 -19.27 7.11 -9.84
CA ALA A 1 -17.97 6.58 -10.28
C ALA A 1 -18.00 6.55 -11.80
N GLY A 2 -16.91 6.96 -12.48
CA GLY A 2 -16.83 6.88 -13.95
C GLY A 2 -16.86 5.43 -14.45
N VAL A 3 -16.13 5.15 -15.53
CA VAL A 3 -16.12 3.82 -16.18
C VAL A 3 -15.67 2.66 -15.26
N TRP A 4 -15.09 2.94 -14.08
CA TRP A 4 -14.73 1.90 -13.11
C TRP A 4 -15.92 1.01 -12.74
N GLY A 5 -17.07 1.63 -12.46
CA GLY A 5 -18.31 0.95 -12.07
C GLY A 5 -18.93 0.06 -13.16
N THR A 6 -18.41 0.15 -14.39
CA THR A 6 -18.93 -0.58 -15.54
C THR A 6 -17.96 -1.65 -16.03
N ARG A 7 -16.78 -1.82 -15.39
CA ARG A 7 -15.76 -2.81 -15.81
C ARG A 7 -16.12 -4.23 -15.37
N THR A 8 -16.72 -4.39 -14.20
CA THR A 8 -17.10 -5.69 -13.62
C THR A 8 -18.29 -5.52 -12.69
N ASN A 9 -19.35 -6.32 -12.80
CA ASN A 9 -20.53 -6.19 -11.93
C ASN A 9 -21.01 -7.54 -11.39
N THR A 10 -20.11 -8.27 -10.73
CA THR A 10 -20.44 -9.49 -9.98
C THR A 10 -20.74 -9.16 -8.51
N PRO A 11 -21.37 -10.06 -7.74
CA PRO A 11 -21.58 -9.85 -6.30
C PRO A 11 -20.30 -9.54 -5.52
N ASP A 12 -19.16 -10.08 -5.98
CA ASP A 12 -17.83 -9.90 -5.38
C ASP A 12 -17.05 -8.70 -5.94
N SER A 13 -17.63 -7.95 -6.88
CA SER A 13 -16.97 -6.77 -7.44
C SER A 13 -16.85 -5.68 -6.37
N LEU A 14 -15.67 -5.08 -6.23
CA LEU A 14 -15.38 -4.05 -5.22
C LEU A 14 -16.36 -2.88 -5.25
N GLN A 15 -16.89 -2.53 -6.43
CA GLN A 15 -17.92 -1.48 -6.58
C GLN A 15 -19.23 -1.76 -5.83
N ASN A 16 -19.48 -3.02 -5.47
CA ASN A 16 -20.66 -3.46 -4.75
C ASN A 16 -20.41 -3.56 -3.23
N ILE A 17 -19.19 -3.27 -2.76
CA ILE A 17 -18.86 -3.18 -1.33
C ILE A 17 -19.08 -1.73 -0.90
N ARG A 18 -20.03 -1.52 0.02
CA ARG A 18 -20.43 -0.19 0.50
C ARG A 18 -19.87 0.08 1.89
N VAL A 19 -19.86 1.35 2.29
CA VAL A 19 -19.58 1.73 3.68
C VAL A 19 -20.62 1.07 4.58
N GLY A 20 -20.14 0.39 5.63
CA GLY A 20 -20.98 -0.40 6.55
C GLY A 20 -21.33 -1.81 6.08
N ASP A 21 -20.88 -2.23 4.89
CA ASP A 21 -20.92 -3.64 4.50
C ASP A 21 -19.88 -4.41 5.35
N PRO A 22 -20.20 -5.59 5.91
CA PRO A 22 -19.23 -6.41 6.64
C PRO A 22 -17.94 -6.69 5.85
N ARG A 23 -18.01 -6.73 4.51
CA ARG A 23 -16.82 -6.93 3.64
C ARG A 23 -15.92 -5.70 3.55
N ALA A 24 -16.36 -4.55 4.04
CA ALA A 24 -15.56 -3.34 4.13
C ALA A 24 -14.83 -3.21 5.48
N GLU A 25 -15.12 -4.08 6.45
CA GLU A 25 -14.48 -4.06 7.77
C GLU A 25 -13.03 -4.56 7.68
N LEU A 26 -12.20 -4.07 8.60
CA LEU A 26 -10.84 -4.57 8.75
C LEU A 26 -10.87 -6.01 9.26
N ASP A 27 -9.92 -6.84 8.80
CA ASP A 27 -9.78 -8.19 9.31
C ASP A 27 -9.46 -8.14 10.81
N PRO A 28 -10.19 -8.88 11.68
CA PRO A 28 -10.02 -8.81 13.13
C PRO A 28 -8.66 -9.31 13.62
N ARG A 29 -7.85 -9.93 12.76
CA ARG A 29 -6.46 -10.33 13.06
C ARG A 29 -5.48 -9.17 12.96
N LEU A 30 -5.90 -8.01 12.43
CA LEU A 30 -5.08 -6.80 12.42
C LEU A 30 -5.11 -6.15 13.82
N ASP A 31 -3.92 -5.89 14.35
CA ASP A 31 -3.73 -5.09 15.57
C ASP A 31 -3.89 -3.60 15.22
N PHE A 32 -5.13 -3.16 15.01
CA PHE A 32 -5.48 -1.79 14.66
C PHE A 32 -5.84 -0.97 15.90
N ASP A 33 -5.17 0.16 16.08
CA ASP A 33 -5.44 1.12 17.16
C ASP A 33 -5.96 2.44 16.57
N PRO A 34 -7.25 2.79 16.75
CA PRO A 34 -7.83 4.00 16.17
C PRO A 34 -7.22 5.32 16.68
N GLU A 35 -6.51 5.30 17.82
CA GLU A 35 -5.81 6.48 18.34
C GLU A 35 -4.45 6.70 17.68
N ARG A 36 -3.89 5.66 17.05
CA ARG A 36 -2.54 5.68 16.44
C ARG A 36 -2.54 5.47 14.93
N ASP A 37 -3.51 4.74 14.42
CA ASP A 37 -3.59 4.30 13.03
C ASP A 37 -4.64 5.07 12.25
N ALA A 38 -4.28 5.50 11.03
CA ALA A 38 -5.20 6.22 10.16
C ALA A 38 -6.01 5.24 9.29
N LEU A 39 -7.34 5.35 9.32
CA LEU A 39 -8.24 4.64 8.42
C LEU A 39 -8.66 5.52 7.24
N ILE A 40 -8.27 5.14 6.02
CA ILE A 40 -8.58 5.87 4.79
C ILE A 40 -9.46 5.04 3.87
N ASN A 41 -10.69 5.51 3.64
CA ASN A 41 -11.61 4.90 2.68
C ASN A 41 -11.28 5.38 1.26
N LYS A 42 -10.69 4.50 0.45
CA LYS A 42 -10.38 4.78 -0.96
C LYS A 42 -11.43 4.21 -1.92
N ARG A 43 -11.67 4.91 -3.03
CA ARG A 43 -12.64 4.51 -4.07
C ARG A 43 -11.99 3.96 -5.33
N MET A 44 -10.68 4.18 -5.48
CA MET A 44 -9.88 3.77 -6.64
C MET A 44 -8.75 2.84 -6.20
N PRO A 45 -8.05 2.19 -7.15
CA PRO A 45 -6.96 1.27 -6.83
C PRO A 45 -5.86 1.89 -5.97
N SER A 46 -5.31 3.04 -6.39
CA SER A 46 -4.27 3.76 -5.64
C SER A 46 -4.83 4.39 -4.36
N ALA A 47 -4.09 4.26 -3.26
CA ALA A 47 -4.40 4.93 -2.00
C ALA A 47 -4.21 6.46 -2.07
N PHE A 48 -3.52 7.00 -3.07
CA PHE A 48 -3.30 8.44 -3.26
C PHE A 48 -4.47 9.12 -3.98
N HIS A 49 -5.16 8.38 -4.85
CA HIS A 49 -6.16 8.96 -5.74
C HIS A 49 -7.44 9.36 -4.99
N GLU A 50 -7.75 10.65 -4.98
CA GLU A 50 -8.90 11.24 -4.30
C GLU A 50 -8.96 10.92 -2.79
N THR A 51 -7.81 10.84 -2.12
CA THR A 51 -7.73 10.69 -0.66
C THR A 51 -6.90 11.81 -0.02
N ASN A 52 -6.92 11.88 1.31
CA ASN A 52 -6.09 12.78 2.11
C ASN A 52 -4.70 12.18 2.46
N LEU A 53 -4.36 10.99 1.96
CA LEU A 53 -3.07 10.34 2.24
C LEU A 53 -1.87 11.23 1.91
N PRO A 54 -1.78 11.92 0.74
CA PRO A 54 -0.62 12.73 0.42
C PRO A 54 -0.39 13.86 1.43
N SER A 55 -1.47 14.51 1.88
CA SER A 55 -1.39 15.59 2.88
C SER A 55 -0.92 15.07 4.23
N LEU A 56 -1.37 13.88 4.65
CA LEU A 56 -0.95 13.24 5.88
C LEU A 56 0.55 12.90 5.83
N LEU A 57 1.02 12.30 4.74
CA LEU A 57 2.42 11.95 4.55
C LEU A 57 3.33 13.19 4.58
N VAL A 58 2.94 14.27 3.89
CA VAL A 58 3.67 15.55 3.91
C VAL A 58 3.71 16.14 5.33
N TRP A 59 2.58 16.13 6.04
CA TRP A 59 2.50 16.64 7.42
C TRP A 59 3.44 15.89 8.36
N HIS A 60 3.46 14.56 8.26
CA HIS A 60 4.37 13.71 9.01
C HIS A 60 5.79 13.65 8.44
N GLN A 61 6.07 14.41 7.38
CA GLN A 61 7.35 14.49 6.68
C GLN A 61 7.89 13.15 6.15
N VAL A 62 7.02 12.17 5.90
CA VAL A 62 7.39 10.82 5.43
C VAL A 62 8.17 10.90 4.12
N ASP A 63 9.15 10.02 3.95
CA ASP A 63 9.97 9.88 2.74
C ASP A 63 9.88 8.47 2.13
N THR A 64 9.66 7.44 2.96
CA THR A 64 9.56 6.04 2.57
C THR A 64 8.22 5.43 2.98
N LEU A 65 7.64 4.61 2.09
CA LEU A 65 6.40 3.88 2.32
C LEU A 65 6.63 2.37 2.19
N ILE A 66 6.27 1.64 3.24
CA ILE A 66 6.20 0.17 3.23
C ILE A 66 4.76 -0.22 2.87
N ILE A 67 4.59 -0.96 1.78
CA ILE A 67 3.29 -1.29 1.19
C ILE A 67 3.05 -2.80 1.30
N THR A 68 1.88 -3.15 1.86
CA THR A 68 1.37 -4.52 2.04
C THR A 68 -0.08 -4.62 1.55
N GLY A 69 -0.67 -5.83 1.58
CA GLY A 69 -2.08 -6.06 1.27
C GLY A 69 -2.32 -6.57 -0.16
N GLY A 70 -3.48 -6.24 -0.74
CA GLY A 70 -3.87 -6.79 -2.04
C GLY A 70 -4.85 -5.95 -2.85
N SER A 71 -4.99 -6.20 -4.16
CA SER A 71 -4.18 -7.15 -4.92
C SER A 71 -2.82 -6.59 -5.34
N THR A 72 -1.80 -7.45 -5.48
CA THR A 72 -0.45 -7.10 -5.96
C THR A 72 -0.52 -6.38 -7.31
N SER A 73 -1.27 -6.93 -8.27
CA SER A 73 -1.42 -6.37 -9.62
C SER A 73 -2.33 -5.14 -9.71
N GLY A 74 -3.13 -4.88 -8.68
CA GLY A 74 -4.12 -3.82 -8.64
C GLY A 74 -3.73 -2.71 -7.69
N CYS A 75 -4.27 -2.76 -6.46
CA CYS A 75 -4.17 -1.67 -5.50
C CYS A 75 -2.74 -1.43 -5.01
N VAL A 76 -1.96 -2.51 -4.81
CA VAL A 76 -0.55 -2.42 -4.40
C VAL A 76 0.26 -1.75 -5.50
N ARG A 77 0.21 -2.27 -6.74
CA ARG A 77 0.93 -1.67 -7.88
C ARG A 77 0.55 -0.21 -8.11
N ALA A 78 -0.74 0.11 -8.13
CA ALA A 78 -1.19 1.49 -8.33
C ALA A 78 -0.66 2.43 -7.25
N SER A 79 -0.67 2.00 -5.98
CA SER A 79 -0.16 2.81 -4.87
C SER A 79 1.36 2.95 -4.90
N ALA A 80 2.10 1.91 -5.29
CA ALA A 80 3.56 1.96 -5.41
C ALA A 80 4.02 2.89 -6.54
N VAL A 81 3.36 2.85 -7.69
CA VAL A 81 3.64 3.76 -8.82
C VAL A 81 3.32 5.21 -8.44
N ASP A 82 2.20 5.46 -7.75
CA ASP A 82 1.84 6.80 -7.29
C ASP A 82 2.80 7.29 -6.19
N ALA A 83 3.22 6.43 -5.27
CA ALA A 83 4.23 6.76 -4.26
C ALA A 83 5.50 7.32 -4.92
N LEU A 84 6.03 6.62 -5.93
CA LEU A 84 7.18 7.11 -6.71
C LEU A 84 6.85 8.43 -7.43
N SER A 85 5.67 8.53 -8.04
CA SER A 85 5.24 9.74 -8.77
C SER A 85 5.13 10.97 -7.85
N HIS A 86 4.89 10.75 -6.56
CA HIS A 86 4.88 11.77 -5.52
C HIS A 86 6.25 11.98 -4.83
N GLY A 87 7.29 11.24 -5.24
CA GLY A 87 8.65 11.37 -4.72
C GLY A 87 8.94 10.58 -3.44
N TYR A 88 8.07 9.66 -3.06
CA TYR A 88 8.31 8.72 -1.95
C TYR A 88 9.05 7.48 -2.45
N ARG A 89 9.97 6.95 -1.63
CA ARG A 89 10.51 5.62 -1.85
C ARG A 89 9.44 4.58 -1.50
N ALA A 90 9.13 3.68 -2.42
CA ALA A 90 8.17 2.60 -2.18
C ALA A 90 8.92 1.28 -1.92
N ILE A 91 8.55 0.59 -0.85
CA ILE A 91 8.98 -0.77 -0.53
C ILE A 91 7.76 -1.66 -0.54
N VAL A 92 7.76 -2.72 -1.34
CA VAL A 92 6.70 -3.72 -1.38
C VAL A 92 7.21 -4.97 -0.70
N VAL A 93 6.49 -5.43 0.34
CA VAL A 93 6.91 -6.60 1.11
C VAL A 93 6.35 -7.86 0.46
N GLU A 94 7.21 -8.66 -0.18
CA GLU A 94 6.83 -9.78 -1.05
C GLU A 94 5.84 -10.74 -0.36
N GLU A 95 6.18 -11.23 0.82
CA GLU A 95 5.36 -12.18 1.57
C GLU A 95 4.11 -11.55 2.22
N CYS A 96 3.98 -10.22 2.19
CA CYS A 96 2.83 -9.49 2.75
C CYS A 96 1.95 -8.86 1.67
N VAL A 97 2.15 -9.20 0.40
CA VAL A 97 1.22 -8.85 -0.68
C VAL A 97 0.65 -10.10 -1.32
N ALA A 98 -0.58 -10.00 -1.82
CA ALA A 98 -1.27 -11.14 -2.41
C ALA A 98 -2.06 -10.76 -3.66
N ASP A 99 -2.24 -11.71 -4.55
CA ASP A 99 -3.17 -11.63 -5.67
C ASP A 99 -4.03 -12.90 -5.73
N ARG A 100 -5.10 -12.88 -6.52
CA ARG A 100 -5.96 -14.05 -6.69
C ARG A 100 -5.25 -15.19 -7.44
N HIS A 101 -4.30 -14.84 -8.31
CA HIS A 101 -3.57 -15.78 -9.14
C HIS A 101 -2.06 -15.47 -9.11
N GLU A 102 -1.24 -16.52 -9.18
CA GLU A 102 0.23 -16.39 -9.10
C GLU A 102 0.83 -15.61 -10.28
N ILE A 103 0.33 -15.82 -11.50
CA ILE A 103 0.85 -15.15 -12.70
C ILE A 103 0.80 -13.61 -12.55
N PRO A 104 -0.35 -12.97 -12.29
CA PRO A 104 -0.37 -11.53 -12.08
C PRO A 104 0.39 -11.09 -10.83
N HIS A 105 0.46 -11.91 -9.77
CA HIS A 105 1.27 -11.60 -8.60
C HIS A 105 2.76 -11.42 -8.95
N PHE A 106 3.41 -12.46 -9.45
CA PHE A 106 4.85 -12.45 -9.72
C PHE A 106 5.24 -11.54 -10.89
N ALA A 107 4.40 -11.44 -11.94
CA ALA A 107 4.65 -10.52 -13.04
C ALA A 107 4.66 -9.06 -12.56
N ASN A 108 3.78 -8.70 -11.63
CA ASN A 108 3.71 -7.34 -11.09
C ASN A 108 4.82 -7.06 -10.07
N LEU A 109 5.22 -8.04 -9.25
CA LEU A 109 6.40 -7.90 -8.39
C LEU A 109 7.67 -7.64 -9.22
N CYS A 110 7.87 -8.38 -10.32
CA CYS A 110 8.99 -8.16 -11.22
C CYS A 110 8.97 -6.74 -11.83
N ASP A 111 7.81 -6.29 -12.33
CA ASP A 111 7.64 -4.95 -12.88
C ASP A 111 7.89 -3.85 -11.84
N LEU A 112 7.42 -4.04 -10.60
CA LEU A 112 7.62 -3.11 -9.50
C LEU A 112 9.09 -3.00 -9.13
N MET A 113 9.76 -4.14 -8.92
CA MET A 113 11.19 -4.23 -8.60
C MET A 113 12.06 -3.52 -9.64
N LEU A 114 11.73 -3.64 -10.92
CA LEU A 114 12.55 -3.10 -12.00
C LEU A 114 12.40 -1.58 -12.20
N LYS A 115 11.28 -0.99 -11.76
CA LYS A 115 10.87 0.35 -12.24
C LYS A 115 10.34 1.29 -11.17
N TYR A 116 9.70 0.77 -10.13
CA TYR A 116 8.78 1.57 -9.30
C TYR A 116 9.02 1.48 -7.79
N ALA A 117 9.50 0.34 -7.30
CA ALA A 117 9.62 0.07 -5.87
C ALA A 117 10.72 -0.94 -5.61
N ASP A 118 11.28 -0.92 -4.40
CA ASP A 118 12.09 -2.03 -3.91
C ASP A 118 11.15 -3.15 -3.46
N VAL A 119 11.37 -4.38 -3.95
CA VAL A 119 10.62 -5.56 -3.50
C VAL A 119 11.50 -6.30 -2.50
N GLU A 120 11.06 -6.32 -1.24
CA GLU A 120 11.86 -6.78 -0.11
C GLU A 120 11.19 -7.92 0.64
N ARG A 121 12.02 -8.76 1.27
CA ARG A 121 11.52 -9.87 2.10
C ARG A 121 11.00 -9.36 3.44
N PHE A 122 9.94 -9.98 3.93
CA PHE A 122 9.35 -9.69 5.24
C PHE A 122 10.38 -9.71 6.37
N ALA A 123 11.27 -10.71 6.37
CA ALA A 123 12.31 -10.82 7.39
C ALA A 123 13.22 -9.58 7.41
N THR A 124 13.66 -9.10 6.24
CA THR A 124 14.51 -7.91 6.13
C THR A 124 13.82 -6.67 6.69
N VAL A 125 12.57 -6.44 6.28
CA VAL A 125 11.79 -5.27 6.71
C VAL A 125 11.47 -5.33 8.20
N ARG A 126 11.06 -6.49 8.72
CA ARG A 126 10.79 -6.71 10.14
C ARG A 126 12.02 -6.43 10.99
N ASP A 127 13.16 -7.02 10.62
CA ASP A 127 14.40 -6.90 11.39
C ASP A 127 14.87 -5.44 11.40
N TRP A 128 14.70 -4.72 10.29
CA TRP A 128 14.99 -3.29 10.23
C TRP A 128 14.09 -2.46 11.14
N LEU A 129 12.77 -2.68 11.12
CA LEU A 129 11.81 -1.98 11.98
C LEU A 129 12.08 -2.23 13.47
N GLN A 130 12.43 -3.47 13.84
CA GLN A 130 12.77 -3.84 15.22
C GLN A 130 14.07 -3.18 15.68
N ALA A 131 15.05 -3.00 14.80
CA ALA A 131 16.29 -2.31 15.11
C ALA A 131 16.12 -0.78 15.23
N HIS A 132 15.04 -0.21 14.69
CA HIS A 132 14.78 1.24 14.67
C HIS A 132 13.40 1.63 15.24
N PRO A 133 13.13 1.33 16.54
CA PRO A 133 11.87 1.72 17.16
C PRO A 133 11.74 3.25 17.19
N GLY A 134 10.68 3.77 16.58
CA GLY A 134 10.40 5.22 16.54
C GLY A 134 11.19 6.01 15.50
N CYS A 135 11.66 5.36 14.42
CA CYS A 135 12.35 6.05 13.33
C CYS A 135 11.53 7.26 12.84
N ARG A 136 12.18 8.43 12.81
CA ARG A 136 11.60 9.69 12.33
C ARG A 136 12.04 9.93 10.89
N PRO A 137 11.22 10.63 10.08
CA PRO A 137 11.53 10.84 8.67
C PRO A 137 12.90 11.47 8.46
N ILE A 138 13.65 10.91 7.53
CA ILE A 138 15.08 11.10 7.39
C ILE A 138 15.29 12.28 6.43
N ARG A 139 15.26 13.51 6.95
CA ARG A 139 15.75 14.65 6.15
C ARG A 139 17.28 14.67 5.98
N ALA A 140 18.04 13.78 6.63
CA ALA A 140 19.51 13.90 6.71
C ALA A 140 20.37 12.67 6.38
N ALA A 141 19.85 11.44 6.31
CA ALA A 141 20.68 10.26 6.01
C ALA A 141 20.59 9.88 4.53
N ARG A 142 21.39 10.56 3.70
CA ARG A 142 21.83 9.95 2.43
C ARG A 142 22.62 8.70 2.79
N GLY A 143 22.06 7.52 2.54
CA GLY A 143 22.70 6.23 2.84
C GLY A 143 21.95 5.31 3.80
N CYS A 144 20.71 5.63 4.21
CA CYS A 144 19.88 4.61 4.86
C CYS A 144 19.46 3.55 3.82
N PRO A 145 19.64 2.25 4.09
CA PRO A 145 19.23 1.20 3.17
C PRO A 145 17.70 1.10 3.03
N PHE A 146 16.92 1.79 3.89
CA PHE A 146 15.46 1.85 3.93
C PHE A 146 14.98 3.31 4.02
#